data_AF-A0A0H2R9V7-F1
#
_entry.id   AF-A0A0H2R9V7-F1
#
_cell.length_a   1.000
_cell.length_b   1.000
_cell.length_c   1.000
_cell.angle_alpha   90.00
_cell.angle_beta   90.00
_cell.angle_gamma   90.00
#
_symmetry.space_group_name_H-M   'P 1'
#
loop_
_entity.id
_entity.type
_entity.pdbx_description
1 polymer ?
#
loop_
_entity_poly.entity_id
_entity_poly.type
_entity_poly.pdbx_seq_one_letter_code
_entity_poly.pdbx_strand_id
1 'polypeptide(L)'
;MTEASREAFPRPYSHSPWPAWTVSSLFLSASILPSRIFPNLPPFPQRIGFSAIMYGAGYVLSTGDARNGSGITTAWSLIYLFWNGRRSLVAPRNPVSICLTTATVACASLYGTEYFFLQDSKPEDQTGRIKVASGK
;
A
#
# COMPACT_ATOMS: atom_id res chain seq x y z
N MET A 1 -21.72 7.67 -15.70
CA MET A 1 -20.87 7.67 -14.49
C MET A 1 -19.84 8.77 -14.66
N THR A 2 -19.96 9.87 -13.93
CA THR A 2 -19.12 11.07 -14.04
C THR A 2 -17.73 10.83 -13.43
N GLU A 3 -16.69 11.53 -13.87
CA GLU A 3 -15.33 11.36 -13.30
C GLU A 3 -15.29 11.57 -11.79
N ALA A 4 -16.06 12.54 -11.27
CA ALA A 4 -16.23 12.74 -9.83
C ALA A 4 -16.72 11.48 -9.08
N SER A 5 -17.61 10.68 -9.69
CA SER A 5 -18.09 9.42 -9.09
C SER A 5 -17.07 8.28 -9.16
N ARG A 6 -16.11 8.33 -10.10
CA ARG A 6 -15.01 7.36 -10.22
C ARG A 6 -13.93 7.56 -9.15
N GLU A 7 -13.68 8.81 -8.78
CA GLU A 7 -12.68 9.16 -7.77
C GLU A 7 -13.23 9.11 -6.33
N ALA A 8 -14.53 9.33 -6.15
CA ALA A 8 -15.17 9.37 -4.84
C ALA A 8 -15.19 8.02 -4.11
N PHE A 9 -15.19 6.90 -4.84
CA PHE A 9 -15.25 5.56 -4.24
C PHE A 9 -13.91 5.03 -3.70
N PRO A 10 -12.78 5.09 -4.44
CA PRO A 10 -11.51 4.51 -3.96
C PRO A 10 -10.80 5.39 -2.93
N ARG A 11 -10.91 6.72 -3.01
CA ARG A 11 -10.14 7.68 -2.18
C ARG A 11 -10.29 7.51 -0.68
N PRO A 12 -11.50 7.31 -0.11
CA PRO A 12 -11.64 7.09 1.34
C PRO A 12 -10.82 5.91 1.86
N TYR A 13 -10.64 4.88 1.03
CA TYR A 13 -9.91 3.67 1.38
C TYR A 13 -8.41 3.82 1.08
N SER A 14 -8.04 4.43 -0.05
CA SER A 14 -6.64 4.63 -0.44
C SER A 14 -5.93 5.71 0.39
N HIS A 15 -6.67 6.59 1.07
CA HIS A 15 -6.12 7.55 2.05
C HIS A 15 -6.16 7.01 3.48
N SER A 16 -6.85 5.89 3.72
CA SER A 16 -6.97 5.32 5.05
C SER A 16 -5.67 4.64 5.49
N PRO A 17 -5.22 4.81 6.75
CA PRO A 17 -4.07 4.09 7.29
C PRO A 17 -4.39 2.61 7.61
N TRP A 18 -5.67 2.27 7.75
CA TRP A 18 -6.11 0.98 8.27
C TRP A 18 -5.65 -0.21 7.42
N PRO A 19 -5.80 -0.23 6.08
CA PRO A 19 -5.32 -1.35 5.27
C PRO A 19 -3.82 -1.61 5.44
N ALA A 20 -3.00 -0.55 5.45
CA ALA A 20 -1.56 -0.65 5.68
C ALA A 20 -1.24 -1.23 7.08
N TRP A 21 -1.90 -0.76 8.14
CA TRP A 21 -1.71 -1.31 9.48
C TRP A 21 -2.19 -2.75 9.62
N THR A 22 -3.32 -3.11 9.02
CA THR A 22 -3.84 -4.48 9.04
C THR A 22 -2.85 -5.46 8.39
N VAL A 23 -2.32 -5.14 7.20
CA VAL A 23 -1.32 -6.01 6.57
C VAL A 23 -0.01 -6.04 7.37
N SER A 24 0.38 -4.92 7.99
CA SER A 24 1.53 -4.88 8.91
C SER A 24 1.36 -5.83 10.09
N SER A 25 0.18 -5.84 10.71
CA SER A 25 -0.16 -6.74 11.81
C SER A 25 -0.13 -8.20 11.37
N LEU A 26 -0.70 -8.52 10.20
CA LEU A 26 -0.66 -9.88 9.64
C LEU A 26 0.78 -10.39 9.48
N PHE A 27 1.67 -9.56 8.94
CA PHE A 27 3.09 -9.90 8.78
C PHE A 27 3.82 -10.03 10.13
N LEU A 28 3.50 -9.17 11.09
CA LEU A 28 4.07 -9.23 12.44
C LEU A 28 3.63 -10.52 13.14
N SER A 29 2.34 -10.83 13.14
CA SER A 29 1.79 -12.08 13.70
C SER A 29 2.38 -13.30 13.02
N ALA A 30 2.52 -13.28 11.68
CA ALA A 30 3.14 -14.37 10.95
C ALA A 30 4.61 -14.58 11.33
N SER A 31 5.31 -13.56 11.85
CA SER A 31 6.73 -13.65 12.23
C SER A 31 7.01 -14.62 13.37
N ILE A 32 5.98 -14.98 14.15
CA ILE A 32 6.05 -16.03 15.19
C ILE A 32 6.33 -17.40 14.57
N LEU A 33 5.91 -17.64 13.32
CA LEU A 33 6.09 -18.92 12.63
C LEU A 33 7.54 -19.06 12.11
N PRO A 34 8.28 -20.14 12.43
CA PRO A 34 9.65 -20.33 11.96
C PRO A 34 9.72 -20.69 10.47
N SER A 35 10.36 -19.85 9.65
CA SER A 35 10.49 -20.07 8.19
C SER A 35 11.24 -21.35 7.80
N ARG A 36 12.00 -21.98 8.74
CA ARG A 36 12.69 -23.26 8.50
C ARG A 36 11.75 -24.46 8.46
N ILE A 37 10.58 -24.35 9.10
CA ILE A 37 9.58 -25.43 9.20
C ILE A 37 8.49 -25.26 8.14
N PHE A 38 8.21 -24.00 7.78
CA PHE A 38 7.13 -23.63 6.88
C PHE A 38 7.70 -23.28 5.50
N PRO A 39 7.67 -24.21 4.51
CA PRO A 39 8.22 -23.95 3.19
C PRO A 39 7.48 -22.81 2.49
N ASN A 40 8.19 -22.08 1.64
CA ASN A 40 7.68 -20.92 0.88
C ASN A 40 7.08 -19.78 1.72
N LEU A 41 7.22 -19.81 3.06
CA LEU A 41 6.93 -18.68 3.92
C LEU A 41 8.06 -17.65 3.79
N PRO A 42 7.76 -16.35 3.70
CA PRO A 42 8.80 -15.33 3.64
C PRO A 42 9.75 -15.44 4.85
N PRO A 43 11.07 -15.23 4.67
CA PRO A 43 12.03 -15.31 5.75
C PRO A 43 11.73 -14.27 6.84
N PHE A 44 12.07 -14.60 8.09
CA PHE A 44 11.80 -13.76 9.25
C PHE A 44 12.17 -12.26 9.07
N PRO A 45 13.36 -11.89 8.56
CA PRO A 45 13.71 -10.48 8.37
C PRO A 45 12.80 -9.75 7.39
N GLN A 46 12.36 -10.43 6.32
CA GLN A 46 11.41 -9.82 5.37
C GLN A 46 10.07 -9.55 6.04
N ARG A 47 9.60 -10.43 6.93
CA ARG A 47 8.30 -10.23 7.57
C ARG A 47 8.31 -9.07 8.57
N ILE A 48 9.33 -9.00 9.42
CA ILE A 48 9.52 -7.89 10.36
C ILE A 48 9.77 -6.57 9.61
N GLY A 49 10.66 -6.58 8.63
CA GLY A 49 10.98 -5.38 7.85
C GLY A 49 9.78 -4.84 7.09
N PHE A 50 9.05 -5.72 6.39
CA PHE A 50 7.82 -5.34 5.69
C PHE A 50 6.76 -4.80 6.65
N SER A 51 6.57 -5.45 7.80
CA SER A 51 5.64 -4.97 8.84
C SER A 51 6.02 -3.58 9.33
N ALA A 52 7.29 -3.33 9.66
CA ALA A 52 7.75 -2.02 10.13
C ALA A 52 7.53 -0.92 9.08
N ILE A 53 7.85 -1.21 7.81
CA ILE A 53 7.68 -0.26 6.70
C ILE A 53 6.20 0.08 6.48
N MET A 54 5.33 -0.93 6.47
CA MET A 54 3.89 -0.73 6.26
C MET A 54 3.23 -0.02 7.45
N TYR A 55 3.73 -0.23 8.69
CA TYR A 55 3.32 0.57 9.85
C TYR A 55 3.71 2.04 9.68
N GLY A 56 4.95 2.29 9.25
CA GLY A 56 5.43 3.63 8.93
C GLY A 56 4.62 4.29 7.82
N ALA A 57 4.27 3.56 6.76
CA ALA A 57 3.42 4.04 5.68
C ALA A 57 2.02 4.41 6.20
N GLY A 58 1.42 3.57 7.05
CA GLY A 58 0.16 3.88 7.73
C GLY A 58 0.27 5.10 8.65
N TYR A 59 1.40 5.32 9.32
CA TYR A 59 1.64 6.55 10.08
C TYR A 59 1.65 7.78 9.17
N VAL A 60 2.37 7.75 8.04
CA VAL A 60 2.38 8.85 7.05
C VAL A 60 0.97 9.12 6.50
N LEU A 61 0.17 8.08 6.24
CA LEU A 61 -1.24 8.25 5.86
C LEU A 61 -2.05 8.93 6.98
N SER A 62 -1.83 8.55 8.23
CA SER A 62 -2.56 9.10 9.38
C SER A 62 -2.28 10.59 9.64
N THR A 63 -1.14 11.12 9.17
CA THR A 63 -0.83 12.56 9.24
C THR A 63 -1.45 13.37 8.11
N GLY A 64 -2.22 12.74 7.22
CA GLY A 64 -2.84 13.38 6.05
C GLY A 64 -1.95 13.41 4.81
N ASP A 65 -0.75 12.84 4.86
CA ASP A 65 0.16 12.76 3.72
C ASP A 65 -0.15 11.54 2.84
N ALA A 66 -1.29 11.61 2.16
CA ALA A 66 -1.77 10.56 1.27
C ALA A 66 -0.80 10.26 0.12
N ARG A 67 -0.07 11.28 -0.36
CA ARG A 67 0.86 11.15 -1.49
C ARG A 67 2.05 10.26 -1.14
N ASN A 68 2.75 10.58 -0.05
CA ASN A 68 3.90 9.77 0.36
C ASN A 68 3.46 8.43 0.94
N GLY A 69 2.37 8.41 1.73
CA GLY A 69 1.85 7.20 2.33
C GLY A 69 1.43 6.15 1.30
N SER A 70 0.63 6.53 0.30
CA SER A 70 0.23 5.63 -0.79
C SER A 70 1.42 5.17 -1.63
N GLY A 71 2.40 6.04 -1.89
CA GLY A 71 3.61 5.70 -2.63
C GLY A 71 4.50 4.67 -1.92
N ILE A 72 4.78 4.86 -0.63
CA ILE A 72 5.54 3.88 0.19
C ILE A 72 4.80 2.54 0.19
N THR A 73 3.49 2.56 0.48
CA THR A 73 2.68 1.35 0.57
C THR A 73 2.67 0.58 -0.75
N THR A 74 2.54 1.29 -1.87
CA THR A 74 2.56 0.70 -3.22
C THR A 74 3.92 0.10 -3.55
N ALA A 75 5.00 0.89 -3.41
CA ALA A 75 6.35 0.46 -3.78
C ALA A 75 6.78 -0.81 -3.02
N TRP A 76 6.59 -0.82 -1.70
CA TRP A 76 7.00 -1.96 -0.88
C TRP A 76 6.11 -3.17 -1.09
N SER A 77 4.81 -3.00 -1.34
CA SER A 77 3.93 -4.10 -1.72
C SER A 77 4.38 -4.75 -3.03
N LEU A 78 4.76 -3.97 -4.03
CA LEU A 78 5.28 -4.50 -5.30
C LEU A 78 6.62 -5.23 -5.12
N ILE A 79 7.54 -4.69 -4.32
CA ILE A 79 8.81 -5.37 -3.97
C ILE A 79 8.53 -6.72 -3.31
N TYR A 80 7.60 -6.77 -2.35
CA TYR A 80 7.23 -8.03 -1.70
C TYR A 80 6.66 -9.04 -2.70
N LEU A 81 5.72 -8.60 -3.55
CA LEU A 81 5.07 -9.47 -4.54
C LEU A 81 6.07 -10.00 -5.58
N PHE A 82 7.04 -9.18 -5.99
CA PHE A 82 8.11 -9.60 -6.89
C PHE A 82 8.92 -10.77 -6.30
N TRP A 83 9.27 -10.68 -5.02
CA TRP A 83 10.08 -11.72 -4.36
C TRP A 83 9.29 -12.97 -3.93
N ASN A 84 8.05 -12.80 -3.49
CA ASN A 84 7.30 -13.84 -2.79
C ASN A 84 6.07 -14.32 -3.55
N GLY A 85 5.47 -13.49 -4.41
CA GLY A 85 4.16 -13.76 -5.03
C GLY A 85 4.12 -15.10 -5.77
N ARG A 86 5.12 -15.38 -6.61
CA ARG A 86 5.21 -16.67 -7.31
C ARG A 86 5.40 -17.84 -6.34
N ARG A 87 6.25 -17.68 -5.32
CA ARG A 87 6.57 -18.75 -4.36
C ARG A 87 5.35 -19.16 -3.54
N SER A 88 4.46 -18.23 -3.24
CA SER A 88 3.21 -18.50 -2.51
C SER A 88 2.24 -19.40 -3.28
N LEU A 89 2.33 -19.43 -4.62
CA LEU A 89 1.40 -20.16 -5.49
C LEU A 89 1.94 -21.55 -5.92
N VAL A 90 3.25 -21.76 -5.82
CA VAL A 90 3.94 -22.99 -6.23
C VAL A 90 4.01 -24.00 -5.07
N ALA A 91 3.99 -25.29 -5.40
CA ALA A 91 4.10 -26.36 -4.40
C ALA A 91 5.50 -26.44 -3.76
N PRO A 92 5.63 -26.80 -2.47
CA PRO A 92 4.53 -26.98 -1.51
C PRO A 92 3.89 -25.64 -1.11
N ARG A 93 2.56 -25.56 -1.22
CA ARG A 93 1.82 -24.32 -0.93
C ARG A 93 1.71 -24.10 0.57
N ASN A 94 1.85 -22.85 1.00
CA ASN A 94 1.72 -22.47 2.39
C ASN A 94 0.52 -21.52 2.55
N PRO A 95 -0.51 -21.88 3.35
CA PRO A 95 -1.72 -21.06 3.47
C PRO A 95 -1.44 -19.69 4.08
N VAL A 96 -0.47 -19.58 4.98
CA VAL A 96 -0.04 -18.29 5.54
C VAL A 96 0.61 -17.43 4.46
N SER A 97 1.50 -18.02 3.65
CA SER A 97 2.16 -17.29 2.55
C SER A 97 1.15 -16.79 1.50
N ILE A 98 0.14 -17.59 1.18
CA ILE A 98 -0.98 -17.19 0.31
C ILE A 98 -1.75 -16.02 0.94
N CYS A 99 -2.14 -16.13 2.21
CA CYS A 99 -2.85 -15.07 2.91
C CYS A 99 -2.07 -13.74 2.92
N LEU A 100 -0.79 -13.78 3.27
CA LEU A 100 0.09 -12.60 3.25
C LEU A 100 0.16 -12.01 1.82
N THR A 101 0.33 -12.85 0.81
CA THR A 101 0.40 -12.42 -0.59
C THR A 101 -0.90 -11.78 -1.05
N THR A 102 -2.05 -12.39 -0.74
CA THR A 102 -3.37 -11.84 -1.08
C THR A 102 -3.61 -10.50 -0.40
N ALA A 103 -3.27 -10.37 0.89
CA ALA A 103 -3.37 -9.10 1.60
C ALA A 103 -2.45 -8.03 0.98
N THR A 104 -1.22 -8.39 0.60
CA THR A 104 -0.31 -7.45 -0.07
C THR A 104 -0.78 -7.06 -1.47
N VAL A 105 -1.39 -7.97 -2.24
CA VAL A 105 -2.04 -7.62 -3.52
C VAL A 105 -3.16 -6.60 -3.29
N ALA A 106 -4.01 -6.82 -2.29
CA ALA A 106 -5.09 -5.89 -1.96
C ALA A 106 -4.55 -4.49 -1.64
N CYS A 107 -3.48 -4.38 -0.84
CA CYS A 107 -2.82 -3.10 -0.58
C CYS A 107 -2.19 -2.49 -1.85
N ALA A 108 -1.47 -3.28 -2.65
CA ALA A 108 -0.86 -2.80 -3.89
C ALA A 108 -1.92 -2.23 -4.85
N SER A 109 -3.05 -2.91 -5.00
CA SER A 109 -4.16 -2.43 -5.82
C SER A 109 -4.79 -1.17 -5.24
N LEU A 110 -5.08 -1.15 -3.93
CA LEU A 110 -5.75 -0.03 -3.29
C LEU A 110 -4.90 1.25 -3.33
N TYR A 111 -3.68 1.20 -2.80
CA TYR A 111 -2.80 2.38 -2.77
C TYR A 111 -2.19 2.68 -4.14
N GLY A 112 -2.01 1.68 -4.99
CA GLY A 112 -1.56 1.87 -6.37
C GLY A 112 -2.58 2.62 -7.21
N THR A 113 -3.88 2.46 -6.96
CA THR A 113 -4.89 3.31 -7.63
C THR A 113 -4.70 4.79 -7.30
N GLU A 114 -4.40 5.11 -6.05
CA GLU A 114 -4.09 6.49 -5.65
C GLU A 114 -2.80 6.98 -6.30
N TYR A 115 -1.73 6.20 -6.16
CA TYR A 115 -0.39 6.58 -6.57
C TYR A 115 -0.23 6.69 -8.09
N PHE A 116 -0.87 5.84 -8.89
CA PHE A 116 -0.70 5.90 -10.34
C PHE A 116 -1.77 6.72 -11.07
N PHE A 117 -2.97 6.89 -10.50
CA PHE A 117 -4.11 7.42 -11.25
C PHE A 117 -4.81 8.62 -10.61
N LEU A 118 -4.86 8.73 -9.28
CA LEU A 118 -5.74 9.71 -8.62
C LEU A 118 -5.00 10.90 -8.01
N GLN A 119 -3.70 10.76 -7.70
CA GLN A 119 -2.94 11.81 -7.03
C GLN A 119 -2.73 13.06 -7.91
N ASP A 120 -2.73 12.90 -9.23
CA ASP A 120 -2.55 13.98 -10.21
C ASP A 120 -3.88 14.66 -10.58
N SER A 121 -5.03 14.05 -10.25
CA SER A 121 -6.35 14.60 -10.55
C SER A 121 -6.80 15.69 -9.59
N LYS A 122 -5.98 16.07 -8.60
CA LYS A 122 -6.28 17.24 -7.78
C LYS A 122 -6.32 18.46 -8.70
N PRO A 123 -7.42 19.24 -8.73
CA PRO A 123 -7.45 20.47 -9.49
C PRO A 123 -6.51 21.48 -8.85
N GLU A 124 -5.25 21.48 -9.27
CA GLU A 124 -4.37 22.63 -9.11
C GLU A 124 -4.65 23.58 -10.27
N ASP A 125 -5.58 24.53 -10.08
CA ASP A 125 -5.51 25.92 -10.57
C ASP A 125 -6.86 26.66 -10.45
N GLN A 126 -7.11 27.33 -9.31
CA GLN A 126 -7.89 28.58 -9.29
C GLN A 126 -7.37 29.61 -8.27
N THR A 127 -6.55 29.22 -7.30
CA THR A 127 -6.06 30.15 -6.26
C THR A 127 -4.69 30.77 -6.57
N GLY A 128 -3.96 30.24 -7.57
CA GLY A 128 -2.59 30.66 -7.90
C GLY A 128 -2.45 31.63 -9.08
N ARG A 129 -3.33 31.55 -10.10
CA ARG A 129 -3.22 32.40 -11.30
C ARG A 129 -3.84 33.80 -11.20
N ILE A 130 -4.58 34.13 -10.14
CA ILE A 130 -5.27 35.43 -10.03
C ILE A 130 -4.36 36.58 -9.54
N LYS A 131 -3.15 36.32 -9.06
CA LYS A 131 -2.31 37.39 -8.46
C LYS A 131 -1.27 38.08 -9.36
N VAL A 132 -1.21 37.80 -10.66
CA VAL A 132 -0.17 38.42 -11.54
C VAL A 132 -0.76 39.35 -12.63
N ALA A 133 -2.08 39.51 -12.70
CA ALA A 133 -2.72 40.34 -13.72
C ALA A 133 -3.48 41.55 -13.13
N SER A 134 -2.83 42.35 -12.28
CA SER A 134 -3.23 43.75 -12.03
C SER A 134 -2.14 44.44 -11.22
N GLY A 135 -1.28 45.21 -11.89
CA GLY A 135 -0.20 45.93 -11.21
C GLY A 135 0.81 46.56 -12.15
N LYS A 136 0.33 47.26 -13.18
CA LYS A 136 1.01 48.39 -13.80
C LYS A 136 -0.01 49.47 -14.10
#